data_AF-A0A7N2N250-F1
#
_entry.id   AF-A0A7N2N250-F1
#
_cell.length_a   1.000
_cell.length_b   1.000
_cell.length_c   1.000
_cell.angle_alpha   90.00
_cell.angle_beta   90.00
_cell.angle_gamma   90.00
#
_symmetry.space_group_name_H-M   'P 1'
#
loop_
_entity.id
_entity.type
_entity.pdbx_description
1 polymer ?
#
loop_
_entity_poly.entity_id
_entity_poly.type
_entity_poly.pdbx_seq_one_letter_code
_entity_poly.pdbx_strand_id
1 'polypeptide(L)'
;MAEQVELSPINTGGTSFLRSCFNGINALTGIGLITIPYTLSQAGWLGLCLLLAMAFTTCYTGLLLQRCLESNPSIKTYPDIGYHAFGRKGRIIVSIFTYLELYLVPTGILILEGDHLFKLFPNVSMEVAGIYIGGKEIFVIGSGLVILPTMWLKDLRLLSFVSAGGILSCVIVITSILWVGAVDGVGFSSKGKLFELAGIPTAMSLYAFCYGAHPVFPT
;
A
#
# COMPACT_ATOMS: atom_id res chain seq x y z
N MET A 1 11.23 -0.16 -57.97
CA MET A 1 10.46 0.42 -56.85
C MET A 1 9.86 -0.72 -56.05
N ALA A 2 10.52 -1.09 -54.96
CA ALA A 2 9.95 -1.88 -53.88
C ALA A 2 10.61 -1.33 -52.61
N GLU A 3 9.86 -0.46 -51.95
CA GLU A 3 10.22 0.28 -50.75
C GLU A 3 10.43 -0.73 -49.61
N GLN A 4 11.67 -0.79 -49.12
CA GLN A 4 12.02 -1.50 -47.89
C GLN A 4 11.40 -0.71 -46.74
N VAL A 5 10.26 -1.17 -46.24
CA VAL A 5 9.70 -0.68 -44.97
C VAL A 5 10.62 -1.16 -43.86
N GLU A 6 11.53 -0.27 -43.47
CA GLU A 6 12.42 -0.41 -42.33
C GLU A 6 11.54 -0.51 -41.07
N LEU A 7 11.32 -1.74 -40.59
CA LEU A 7 10.62 -2.01 -39.35
C LEU A 7 11.51 -1.50 -38.21
N SER A 8 11.14 -0.34 -37.66
CA SER A 8 11.79 0.26 -36.50
C SER A 8 11.91 -0.74 -35.36
N PRO A 9 13.07 -0.82 -34.68
CA PRO A 9 13.27 -1.80 -33.63
C PRO A 9 12.20 -1.62 -32.57
N ILE A 10 11.48 -2.71 -32.26
CA ILE A 10 10.59 -2.78 -31.11
C ILE A 10 11.45 -2.40 -29.90
N ASN A 11 11.17 -1.22 -29.34
CA ASN A 11 11.84 -0.73 -28.16
C ASN A 11 11.45 -1.66 -27.00
N THR A 12 12.24 -2.71 -26.78
CA THR A 12 12.23 -3.56 -25.59
C THR A 12 12.75 -2.76 -24.41
N GLY A 13 12.09 -1.66 -24.08
CA GLY A 13 12.35 -0.83 -22.93
C GLY A 13 11.78 -1.48 -21.66
N GLY A 14 12.31 -2.65 -21.29
CA GLY A 14 12.06 -3.22 -19.97
C GLY A 14 12.51 -2.25 -18.88
N THR A 15 11.77 -2.17 -17.78
CA THR A 15 12.22 -1.39 -16.62
C THR A 15 13.49 -2.03 -16.07
N SER A 16 14.56 -1.23 -15.89
CA SER A 16 15.78 -1.71 -15.22
C SER A 16 15.43 -2.27 -13.84
N PHE A 17 16.10 -3.34 -13.42
CA PHE A 17 15.95 -3.96 -12.09
C PHE A 17 15.92 -2.91 -10.96
N LEU A 18 16.80 -1.91 -11.03
CA LEU A 18 16.86 -0.81 -10.07
C LEU A 18 15.58 0.05 -10.05
N ARG A 19 14.98 0.32 -11.22
CA ARG A 19 13.70 1.05 -11.30
C ARG A 19 12.55 0.23 -10.76
N SER A 20 12.53 -1.08 -11.02
CA SER A 20 11.54 -2.00 -10.46
C SER A 20 11.67 -2.12 -8.94
N CYS A 21 12.89 -2.26 -8.41
CA CYS A 21 13.15 -2.25 -6.98
C CYS A 21 12.76 -0.92 -6.34
N PHE A 22 13.11 0.20 -6.96
CA PHE A 22 12.74 1.52 -6.45
C PHE A 22 11.22 1.69 -6.43
N ASN A 23 10.52 1.27 -7.48
CA ASN A 23 9.05 1.31 -7.53
C ASN A 23 8.40 0.39 -6.49
N GLY A 24 8.95 -0.81 -6.27
CA GLY A 24 8.49 -1.74 -5.24
C GLY A 24 8.72 -1.21 -3.82
N ILE A 25 9.89 -0.65 -3.54
CA ILE A 25 10.19 0.01 -2.26
C ILE A 25 9.23 1.18 -2.08
N ASN A 26 9.01 2.00 -3.10
CA ASN A 26 8.11 3.15 -3.04
C ASN A 26 6.67 2.74 -2.69
N ALA A 27 6.17 1.67 -3.31
CA ALA A 27 4.85 1.11 -3.00
C ALA A 27 4.74 0.61 -1.55
N LEU A 28 5.80 0.01 -1.00
CA LEU A 28 5.82 -0.55 0.36
C LEU A 28 6.14 0.49 1.45
N THR A 29 6.84 1.56 1.10
CA THR A 29 7.37 2.55 2.06
C THR A 29 6.26 3.42 2.64
N GLY A 30 5.17 3.67 1.90
CA GLY A 30 4.11 4.61 2.30
C GLY A 30 3.45 4.29 3.65
N ILE A 31 2.39 3.49 3.65
CA ILE A 31 1.62 3.20 4.87
C ILE A 31 2.46 2.42 5.88
N GLY A 32 3.35 1.53 5.40
CA GLY A 32 4.21 0.71 6.24
C GLY A 32 5.04 1.52 7.23
N LEU A 33 5.67 2.62 6.81
CA LEU A 33 6.51 3.43 7.70
C LEU A 33 5.74 4.06 8.87
N ILE A 34 4.50 4.47 8.65
CA ILE A 34 3.68 5.13 9.68
C ILE A 34 3.01 4.08 10.57
N THR A 35 2.60 2.95 9.99
CA THR A 35 1.89 1.88 10.68
C THR A 35 2.81 0.99 11.52
N ILE A 36 4.06 0.73 11.11
CA ILE A 36 5.01 -0.10 11.86
C ILE A 36 5.26 0.41 13.29
N PRO A 37 5.60 1.70 13.55
CA PRO A 37 5.86 2.18 14.91
C PRO A 37 4.61 2.11 15.79
N TYR A 38 3.43 2.45 15.24
CA TYR A 38 2.15 2.27 15.93
C TYR A 38 1.90 0.80 16.27
N THR A 39 2.13 -0.10 15.31
CA THR A 39 1.93 -1.54 15.50
C THR A 39 2.86 -2.10 16.58
N LEU A 40 4.13 -1.67 16.56
CA LEU A 40 5.11 -2.07 17.56
C LEU A 40 4.73 -1.56 18.96
N SER A 41 4.16 -0.35 19.06
CA SER A 41 3.67 0.19 20.33
C SER A 41 2.52 -0.63 20.93
N GLN A 42 1.69 -1.26 20.07
CA GLN A 42 0.55 -2.07 20.50
C GLN A 42 0.95 -3.51 20.85
N ALA A 43 1.90 -4.11 20.13
CA ALA A 43 2.37 -5.48 20.40
C ALA A 43 3.48 -5.57 21.46
N GLY A 44 4.17 -4.46 21.73
CA GLY A 44 5.42 -4.45 22.49
C GLY A 44 6.62 -4.89 21.64
N TRP A 45 7.80 -4.93 22.25
CA TRP A 45 9.06 -5.19 21.55
C TRP A 45 9.13 -6.53 20.83
N LEU A 46 8.51 -7.60 21.38
CA LEU A 46 8.41 -8.89 20.70
C LEU A 46 7.54 -8.83 19.42
N GLY A 47 6.80 -7.75 19.20
CA GLY A 47 6.16 -7.45 17.92
C GLY A 47 7.15 -7.34 16.75
N LEU A 48 8.44 -7.08 17.00
CA LEU A 48 9.48 -7.16 15.95
C LEU A 48 9.65 -8.58 15.42
N CYS A 49 9.51 -9.60 16.26
CA CYS A 49 9.56 -10.99 15.81
C CYS A 49 8.38 -11.31 14.88
N LEU A 50 7.20 -10.77 15.17
CA LEU A 50 6.02 -10.89 14.30
C LEU A 50 6.25 -10.17 12.96
N LEU A 51 6.82 -8.96 12.99
CA LEU A 51 7.18 -8.22 11.78
C LEU A 51 8.12 -9.04 10.88
N LEU A 52 9.19 -9.62 11.45
CA LEU A 52 10.14 -10.46 10.73
C LEU A 52 9.51 -11.76 10.21
N ALA A 53 8.65 -12.40 11.00
CA ALA A 53 7.93 -13.60 10.58
C ALA A 53 7.00 -13.31 9.39
N MET A 54 6.29 -12.18 9.43
CA MET A 54 5.46 -11.73 8.32
C MET A 54 6.31 -11.39 7.08
N ALA A 55 7.44 -10.71 7.25
CA ALA A 55 8.36 -10.42 6.15
C ALA A 55 8.88 -11.70 5.48
N PHE A 56 9.29 -12.70 6.27
CA PHE A 56 9.74 -13.99 5.76
C PHE A 56 8.61 -14.73 5.03
N THR A 57 7.41 -14.74 5.61
CA THR A 57 6.24 -15.38 5.00
C THR A 57 5.89 -14.72 3.67
N THR A 58 5.84 -13.39 3.61
CA THR A 58 5.59 -12.60 2.39
C THR A 58 6.64 -12.84 1.32
N CYS A 59 7.92 -12.91 1.71
CA CYS A 59 9.01 -13.22 0.79
C CYS A 59 8.84 -14.63 0.21
N TYR A 60 8.55 -15.62 1.06
CA TYR A 60 8.32 -16.99 0.64
C TYR A 60 7.09 -17.12 -0.28
N THR A 61 5.97 -16.49 0.06
CA THR A 61 4.76 -16.51 -0.79
C THR A 61 4.97 -15.74 -2.10
N GLY A 62 5.79 -14.69 -2.10
CA GLY A 62 6.20 -13.98 -3.31
C GLY A 62 7.01 -14.88 -4.27
N LEU A 63 7.98 -15.64 -3.74
CA LEU A 63 8.73 -16.62 -4.52
C LEU A 63 7.83 -17.76 -5.04
N LEU A 64 6.87 -18.20 -4.24
CA LEU A 64 5.90 -19.21 -4.67
C LEU A 64 5.01 -18.67 -5.80
N LEU A 65 4.54 -17.43 -5.67
CA LEU A 65 3.76 -16.75 -6.71
C LEU A 65 4.55 -16.65 -8.02
N GLN A 66 5.82 -16.25 -7.96
CA GLN A 66 6.69 -16.23 -9.12
C GLN A 66 6.78 -17.61 -9.80
N ARG A 67 7.03 -18.67 -9.02
CA ARG A 67 7.09 -20.04 -9.56
C ARG A 67 5.77 -20.48 -10.19
N CYS A 68 4.63 -20.07 -9.63
CA CYS A 68 3.32 -20.33 -10.23
C CYS A 68 3.18 -19.62 -11.59
N LEU A 69 3.58 -18.36 -11.70
CA LEU A 69 3.55 -17.61 -12.95
C LEU A 69 4.48 -18.21 -14.01
N GLU A 70 5.68 -18.65 -13.62
CA GLU A 70 6.65 -19.28 -14.53
C GLU A 70 6.26 -20.69 -14.96
N SER A 71 5.42 -21.38 -14.17
CA SER A 71 5.02 -22.78 -14.44
C SER A 71 4.16 -22.94 -15.69
N ASN A 72 3.39 -21.92 -16.07
CA ASN A 72 2.52 -21.98 -17.24
C ASN A 72 2.30 -20.60 -17.86
N PRO A 73 2.68 -20.39 -19.14
CA PRO A 73 2.47 -19.13 -19.85
C PRO A 73 1.00 -18.68 -19.96
N SER A 74 0.02 -19.57 -19.74
CA SER A 74 -1.39 -19.20 -19.73
C SER A 74 -1.81 -18.45 -18.46
N ILE A 75 -1.01 -18.49 -17.39
CA ILE A 75 -1.29 -17.80 -16.13
C ILE A 75 -0.85 -16.35 -16.26
N LYS A 76 -1.81 -15.42 -16.32
CA LYS A 76 -1.54 -13.98 -16.45
C LYS A 76 -1.98 -13.19 -15.23
N THR A 77 -2.99 -13.66 -14.51
CA THR A 77 -3.59 -12.95 -13.39
C THR A 77 -3.59 -13.81 -12.13
N TYR A 78 -3.66 -13.15 -10.97
CA TYR A 78 -3.72 -13.85 -9.67
C TYR A 78 -4.88 -14.88 -9.59
N PRO A 79 -6.10 -14.60 -10.11
CA PRO A 79 -7.17 -15.61 -10.17
C PRO A 79 -6.90 -16.80 -11.10
N ASP A 80 -6.07 -16.65 -12.14
CA ASP A 80 -5.72 -17.77 -13.02
C ASP A 80 -4.91 -18.83 -12.27
N ILE A 81 -4.10 -18.44 -11.28
CA ILE A 81 -3.41 -19.38 -10.38
C ILE A 81 -4.44 -20.23 -9.63
N GLY A 82 -5.50 -19.60 -9.12
CA GLY A 82 -6.63 -20.30 -8.49
C GLY A 82 -7.36 -21.25 -9.45
N TYR A 83 -7.46 -20.87 -10.73
CA TYR A 83 -8.03 -21.75 -11.77
C TYR A 83 -7.16 -22.99 -12.01
N HIS A 84 -5.85 -22.82 -12.11
CA HIS A 84 -4.93 -23.94 -12.34
C HIS A 84 -4.82 -24.87 -11.13
N ALA A 85 -4.95 -24.36 -9.91
CA ALA A 85 -4.88 -25.18 -8.70
C ALA A 85 -6.19 -25.91 -8.35
N PHE A 86 -7.35 -25.23 -8.48
CA PHE A 86 -8.65 -25.74 -7.99
C PHE A 86 -9.78 -25.64 -9.03
N GLY A 87 -9.45 -25.40 -10.30
CA GLY A 87 -10.42 -25.24 -11.38
C GLY A 87 -11.30 -23.99 -11.22
N ARG A 88 -12.49 -24.03 -11.83
CA ARG A 88 -13.41 -22.87 -11.88
C ARG A 88 -13.80 -22.34 -10.49
N LYS A 89 -13.94 -23.21 -9.49
CA LYS A 89 -14.27 -22.81 -8.12
C LYS A 89 -13.14 -21.98 -7.49
N GLY A 90 -11.89 -22.41 -7.65
CA GLY A 90 -10.72 -21.68 -7.17
C GLY A 90 -10.62 -20.29 -7.78
N ARG A 91 -10.81 -20.20 -9.10
CA ARG A 91 -10.82 -18.91 -9.81
C ARG A 91 -11.83 -17.93 -9.21
N ILE A 92 -13.07 -18.38 -8.99
CA ILE A 92 -14.14 -17.52 -8.45
C ILE A 92 -13.78 -17.05 -7.04
N ILE A 93 -13.32 -17.94 -6.17
CA ILE A 93 -12.97 -17.59 -4.79
C ILE A 93 -11.82 -16.56 -4.77
N VAL A 94 -10.74 -16.83 -5.51
CA VAL A 94 -9.59 -15.91 -5.58
C VAL A 94 -10.01 -14.56 -6.17
N SER A 95 -10.81 -14.54 -7.24
CA SER A 95 -11.35 -13.30 -7.81
C SER A 95 -12.16 -12.50 -6.79
N ILE A 96 -13.02 -13.13 -6.00
CA ILE A 96 -13.81 -12.43 -4.97
C ILE A 96 -12.89 -11.75 -3.97
N PHE A 97 -11.89 -12.46 -3.42
CA PHE A 97 -10.95 -11.86 -2.45
C PHE A 97 -10.11 -10.76 -3.07
N THR A 98 -9.60 -10.94 -4.29
CA THR A 98 -8.82 -9.91 -4.99
C THR A 98 -9.65 -8.64 -5.22
N TYR A 99 -10.90 -8.76 -5.67
CA TYR A 99 -11.75 -7.57 -5.88
C TYR A 99 -12.18 -6.91 -4.58
N LEU A 100 -12.46 -7.69 -3.53
CA LEU A 100 -12.73 -7.14 -2.20
C LEU A 100 -11.53 -6.37 -1.68
N GLU A 101 -10.32 -6.91 -1.82
CA GLU A 101 -9.08 -6.22 -1.41
C GLU A 101 -8.88 -4.91 -2.20
N LEU A 102 -9.01 -4.96 -3.53
CA LEU A 102 -8.92 -3.78 -4.40
C LEU A 102 -9.98 -2.71 -4.10
N TYR A 103 -11.09 -3.06 -3.47
CA TYR A 103 -12.12 -2.11 -3.04
C TYR A 103 -11.91 -1.61 -1.60
N LEU A 104 -11.68 -2.53 -0.66
CA LEU A 104 -11.60 -2.23 0.77
C LEU A 104 -10.32 -1.45 1.11
N VAL A 105 -9.18 -1.78 0.47
CA VAL A 105 -7.90 -1.11 0.77
C VAL A 105 -7.94 0.38 0.42
N PRO A 106 -8.32 0.81 -0.81
CA PRO A 106 -8.43 2.24 -1.12
C PRO A 106 -9.50 2.95 -0.31
N THR A 107 -10.64 2.29 -0.07
CA THR A 107 -11.72 2.86 0.76
C THR A 107 -11.25 3.14 2.18
N GLY A 108 -10.51 2.19 2.78
CA GLY A 108 -9.92 2.37 4.11
C GLY A 108 -8.92 3.52 4.18
N ILE A 109 -8.09 3.68 3.15
CA ILE A 109 -7.14 4.81 3.05
C ILE A 109 -7.90 6.14 2.93
N LEU A 110 -8.96 6.23 2.11
CA LEU A 110 -9.76 7.45 1.99
C LEU A 110 -10.41 7.86 3.32
N ILE A 111 -10.93 6.90 4.08
CA ILE A 111 -11.51 7.14 5.41
C ILE A 111 -10.43 7.66 6.36
N LEU A 112 -9.25 7.02 6.37
CA LEU A 112 -8.12 7.42 7.21
C LEU A 112 -7.66 8.85 6.89
N GLU A 113 -7.54 9.20 5.61
CA GLU A 113 -7.23 10.55 5.15
C GLU A 113 -8.29 11.56 5.62
N GLY A 114 -9.58 11.20 5.51
CA GLY A 114 -10.67 12.04 6.02
C GLY A 114 -10.57 12.29 7.53
N ASP A 115 -10.26 11.26 8.31
CA ASP A 115 -10.04 11.37 9.75
C ASP A 115 -8.80 12.21 10.10
N HIS A 116 -7.72 12.09 9.33
CA HIS A 116 -6.52 12.89 9.51
C HIS A 116 -6.77 14.38 9.20
N LEU A 117 -7.43 14.68 8.09
CA LEU A 117 -7.78 16.05 7.71
C LEU A 117 -8.76 16.68 8.71
N PHE A 118 -9.74 15.91 9.19
CA PHE A 118 -10.65 16.39 10.22
C PHE A 118 -9.94 16.72 11.54
N LYS A 119 -8.91 15.94 11.94
CA LYS A 119 -8.09 16.27 13.11
C LYS A 119 -7.29 17.56 12.93
N LEU A 120 -6.86 17.88 11.71
CA LEU A 120 -6.16 19.12 11.39
C LEU A 120 -7.10 20.32 11.29
N PHE A 121 -8.32 20.11 10.80
CA PHE A 121 -9.33 21.14 10.58
C PHE A 121 -10.68 20.78 11.21
N PRO A 122 -10.78 20.72 12.56
CA PRO A 122 -11.95 20.19 13.26
C PRO A 122 -13.20 21.06 13.17
N ASN A 123 -13.07 22.31 12.70
CA ASN A 123 -14.15 23.30 12.64
C ASN A 123 -14.80 23.42 11.26
N VAL A 124 -14.59 22.45 10.38
CA VAL A 124 -15.18 22.45 9.04
C VAL A 124 -16.47 21.62 9.07
N SER A 125 -17.60 22.28 8.85
CA SER A 125 -18.88 21.65 8.52
C SER A 125 -19.55 22.44 7.41
N MET A 126 -20.31 21.77 6.54
CA MET A 126 -21.05 22.42 5.47
C MET A 126 -22.47 21.88 5.42
N GLU A 127 -23.42 22.80 5.34
CA GLU A 127 -24.81 22.49 5.03
C GLU A 127 -25.04 22.82 3.56
N VAL A 128 -25.28 21.79 2.74
CA VAL A 128 -25.51 21.95 1.29
C VAL A 128 -26.92 21.48 0.98
N ALA A 129 -27.74 22.39 0.44
CA ALA A 129 -29.11 22.10 0.00
C ALA A 129 -30.01 21.44 1.09
N GLY A 130 -29.83 21.82 2.36
CA GLY A 130 -30.59 21.27 3.51
C GLY A 130 -30.10 19.91 4.02
N ILE A 131 -28.99 19.40 3.48
CA ILE A 131 -28.31 18.20 3.97
C ILE A 131 -27.09 18.64 4.79
N TYR A 132 -27.07 18.27 6.07
CA TYR A 132 -25.91 18.49 6.93
C TYR A 132 -24.86 17.42 6.64
N ILE A 133 -23.72 17.83 6.10
CA ILE A 133 -22.59 16.95 5.85
C ILE A 133 -21.54 17.24 6.93
N GLY A 134 -21.18 16.21 7.71
CA GLY A 134 -20.14 16.33 8.73
C GLY A 134 -18.76 16.61 8.10
N GLY A 135 -17.87 17.20 8.90
CA GLY A 135 -16.53 17.57 8.44
C GLY A 135 -15.73 16.39 7.90
N LYS A 136 -15.89 15.21 8.52
CA LYS A 136 -15.20 13.99 8.09
C LYS A 136 -15.64 13.56 6.70
N GLU A 137 -16.95 13.51 6.45
CA GLU A 137 -17.53 13.11 5.18
C GLU A 137 -17.11 14.06 4.06
N ILE A 138 -17.05 15.37 4.35
CA ILE A 138 -16.54 16.38 3.42
C ILE A 138 -15.09 16.08 3.03
N PHE A 139 -14.22 15.78 3.99
CA PHE A 139 -12.82 15.48 3.70
C PHE A 139 -12.63 14.16 2.95
N VAL A 140 -13.43 13.13 3.25
CA VAL A 140 -13.42 11.86 2.50
C VAL A 140 -13.87 12.07 1.05
N ILE A 141 -14.96 12.80 0.84
CA ILE A 141 -15.47 13.09 -0.52
C ILE A 141 -14.48 13.99 -1.27
N GLY A 142 -13.95 15.02 -0.62
CA GLY A 142 -12.98 15.94 -1.19
C GLY A 142 -11.67 15.25 -1.59
N SER A 143 -11.11 14.40 -0.71
CA SER A 143 -9.90 13.63 -1.03
C SER A 143 -10.15 12.65 -2.18
N GLY A 144 -11.30 11.99 -2.20
CA GLY A 144 -11.74 11.15 -3.31
C GLY A 144 -11.75 11.92 -4.64
N LEU A 145 -12.37 13.12 -4.67
CA LEU A 145 -12.41 13.97 -5.86
C LEU A 145 -11.03 14.42 -6.35
N VAL A 146 -10.10 14.67 -5.43
CA VAL A 146 -8.71 15.04 -5.76
C VAL A 146 -7.90 13.85 -6.27
N ILE A 147 -8.15 12.65 -5.74
CA ILE A 147 -7.45 11.42 -6.14
C ILE A 147 -8.01 10.86 -7.46
N LEU A 148 -9.31 11.00 -7.73
CA LEU A 148 -9.95 10.52 -8.96
C LEU A 148 -9.20 10.86 -10.27
N PRO A 149 -8.73 12.10 -10.52
CA PRO A 149 -7.99 12.40 -11.75
C PRO A 149 -6.67 11.63 -11.86
N THR A 150 -6.07 11.22 -10.74
CA THR A 150 -4.85 10.39 -10.76
C THR A 150 -5.10 8.99 -11.31
N MET A 151 -6.34 8.48 -11.21
CA MET A 151 -6.76 7.18 -11.77
C MET A 151 -6.92 7.20 -13.29
N TRP A 152 -7.11 8.38 -13.89
CA TRP A 152 -7.17 8.56 -15.35
C TRP A 152 -5.81 8.80 -16.00
N LEU A 153 -4.74 8.95 -15.20
CA LEU A 153 -3.39 9.10 -15.70
C LEU A 153 -2.91 7.78 -16.32
N LYS A 154 -2.85 7.74 -17.66
CA LYS A 154 -2.28 6.62 -18.42
C LYS A 154 -0.75 6.60 -18.38
N ASP A 155 -0.13 7.71 -17.99
CA ASP A 155 1.32 7.85 -17.91
C ASP A 155 1.89 7.49 -16.53
N LEU A 156 2.51 6.32 -16.43
CA LEU A 156 3.18 5.82 -15.22
C LEU A 156 4.31 6.75 -14.72
N ARG A 157 4.82 7.66 -15.57
CA ARG A 157 5.84 8.65 -15.20
C ARG A 157 5.32 9.65 -14.17
N LEU A 158 4.09 10.13 -14.33
CA LEU A 158 3.50 11.14 -13.45
C LEU A 158 3.20 10.53 -12.07
N LEU A 159 2.77 9.26 -12.05
CA LEU A 159 2.60 8.48 -10.83
C LEU A 159 3.93 8.30 -10.06
N SER A 160 5.04 8.09 -10.77
CA SER A 160 6.37 8.00 -10.15
C SER A 160 6.78 9.31 -9.44
N PHE A 161 6.47 10.47 -10.02
CA PHE A 161 6.69 11.77 -9.35
C PHE A 161 5.82 11.96 -8.11
N VAL A 162 4.53 11.62 -8.19
CA VAL A 162 3.61 11.67 -7.04
C VAL A 162 4.13 10.78 -5.90
N SER A 163 4.59 9.59 -6.24
CA SER A 163 5.12 8.63 -5.27
C SER A 163 6.45 9.09 -4.66
N ALA A 164 7.33 9.76 -5.44
CA ALA A 164 8.53 10.40 -4.89
C ALA A 164 8.19 11.52 -3.88
N GLY A 165 7.12 12.28 -4.12
CA GLY A 165 6.58 13.23 -3.15
C GLY A 165 6.12 12.56 -1.86
N GLY A 166 5.49 11.38 -1.95
CA GLY A 166 5.11 10.55 -0.80
C GLY A 166 6.31 10.09 0.03
N ILE A 167 7.41 9.66 -0.60
CA ILE A 167 8.64 9.33 0.13
C ILE A 167 9.19 10.56 0.86
N LEU A 168 9.23 11.71 0.17
CA LEU A 168 9.71 12.94 0.78
C LEU A 168 8.88 13.35 2.00
N SER A 169 7.55 13.24 1.93
CA SER A 169 6.69 13.51 3.08
C SER A 169 6.93 12.54 4.24
N CYS A 170 7.12 11.24 3.97
CA CYS A 170 7.52 10.26 4.99
C CYS A 170 8.85 10.62 5.65
N VAL A 171 9.86 11.02 4.87
CA VAL A 171 11.17 11.45 5.41
C VAL A 171 10.99 12.68 6.30
N ILE A 172 10.23 13.68 5.86
CA ILE A 172 9.93 14.88 6.66
C ILE A 172 9.29 14.49 7.99
N VAL A 173 8.25 13.66 7.97
CA VAL A 173 7.57 13.19 9.20
C VAL A 173 8.54 12.49 10.15
N ILE A 174 9.38 11.58 9.64
CA ILE A 174 10.38 10.88 10.47
C ILE A 174 11.37 11.88 11.07
N THR A 175 11.89 12.82 10.28
CA THR A 175 12.82 13.83 10.78
C THR A 175 12.18 14.73 11.84
N SER A 176 10.92 15.12 11.67
CA SER A 176 10.17 15.89 12.66
C SER A 176 9.98 15.11 13.97
N ILE A 177 9.63 13.82 13.90
CA ILE A 177 9.49 12.97 15.09
C ILE A 177 10.82 12.83 15.82
N LEU A 178 11.92 12.61 15.09
CA LEU A 178 13.26 12.51 15.66
C LEU A 178 13.69 13.83 16.31
N TRP A 179 13.40 14.96 15.68
CA TRP A 179 13.68 16.29 16.22
C TRP A 179 12.93 16.53 17.52
N VAL A 180 11.61 16.31 17.53
CA VAL A 180 10.77 16.49 18.73
C VAL A 180 11.23 15.57 19.87
N GLY A 181 11.63 14.33 19.54
CA GLY A 181 12.14 13.38 20.51
C GLY A 181 13.51 13.76 21.10
N ALA A 182 14.44 14.24 20.26
CA ALA A 182 15.83 14.48 20.65
C ALA A 182 16.11 15.91 21.15
N VAL A 183 15.41 16.92 20.61
CA VAL A 183 15.70 18.35 20.83
C VAL A 183 14.63 19.01 21.68
N ASP A 184 13.34 18.78 21.39
CA ASP A 184 12.23 19.44 22.10
C ASP A 184 11.90 18.81 23.47
N GLY A 185 12.76 17.90 23.95
CA GLY A 185 12.73 17.41 25.33
C GLY A 185 11.63 16.39 25.65
N VAL A 186 10.89 15.89 24.65
CA VAL A 186 9.94 14.77 24.85
C VAL A 186 10.68 13.51 25.31
N GLY A 187 11.92 13.32 24.84
CA GLY A 187 12.80 12.23 25.21
C GLY A 187 12.36 10.87 24.68
N PHE A 188 13.27 9.90 24.69
CA PHE A 188 12.96 8.50 24.38
C PHE A 188 12.69 7.75 25.68
N SER A 189 11.43 7.74 26.13
CA SER A 189 11.05 6.98 27.32
C SER A 189 10.93 5.50 26.97
N SER A 190 11.95 4.70 27.31
CA SER A 190 12.00 3.25 27.08
C SER A 190 11.09 2.45 28.04
N LYS A 191 9.89 2.95 28.35
CA LYS A 191 8.85 2.20 29.09
C LYS A 191 7.96 1.37 28.15
N GLY A 192 8.55 0.74 27.13
CA GLY A 192 7.83 -0.15 26.24
C GLY A 192 7.53 -1.47 26.94
N LYS A 193 6.30 -1.99 26.79
CA LYS A 193 5.98 -3.36 27.23
C LYS A 193 6.81 -4.34 26.39
N LEU A 194 7.36 -5.38 27.02
CA LEU A 194 8.08 -6.43 26.31
C LEU A 194 7.14 -7.16 25.33
N PHE A 195 5.92 -7.41 25.78
CA PHE A 195 4.91 -8.17 25.08
C PHE A 195 3.50 -7.79 25.53
N GLU A 196 2.60 -7.60 24.59
CA GLU A 196 1.19 -7.33 24.87
C GLU A 196 0.29 -8.23 24.03
N LEU A 197 -0.20 -9.32 24.64
CA LEU A 197 -1.01 -10.33 23.97
C LEU A 197 -2.29 -9.75 23.34
N ALA A 198 -2.89 -8.76 24.01
CA ALA A 198 -4.09 -8.07 23.53
C ALA A 198 -3.87 -7.28 22.23
N GLY A 199 -2.64 -6.83 21.98
CA GLY A 199 -2.27 -6.08 20.77
C GLY A 199 -1.83 -6.96 19.60
N ILE A 200 -1.63 -8.27 19.80
CA ILE A 200 -1.16 -9.18 18.75
C ILE A 200 -2.12 -9.28 17.56
N PRO A 201 -3.45 -9.43 17.74
CA PRO A 201 -4.36 -9.52 16.59
C PRO A 201 -4.30 -8.26 15.72
N THR A 202 -4.25 -7.10 16.35
CA THR A 202 -4.07 -5.80 15.68
C THR A 202 -2.72 -5.72 14.98
N ALA A 203 -1.65 -6.25 15.59
CA ALA A 203 -0.34 -6.21 14.97
C ALA A 203 -0.19 -7.17 13.79
N MET A 204 -0.77 -8.36 13.90
CA MET A 204 -0.82 -9.32 12.80
C MET A 204 -1.57 -8.75 11.60
N SER A 205 -2.73 -8.11 11.81
CA SER A 205 -3.51 -7.53 10.72
C SER A 205 -2.81 -6.34 10.08
N LEU A 206 -2.23 -5.44 10.87
CA LEU A 206 -1.51 -4.27 10.36
C LEU A 206 -0.22 -4.66 9.61
N TYR A 207 0.56 -5.61 10.12
CA TYR A 207 1.73 -6.12 9.39
C TYR A 207 1.33 -6.89 8.13
N ALA A 208 0.29 -7.72 8.17
CA ALA A 208 -0.22 -8.39 6.97
C ALA A 208 -0.65 -7.38 5.90
N PHE A 209 -1.36 -6.31 6.31
CA PHE A 209 -1.75 -5.22 5.43
C PHE A 209 -0.55 -4.51 4.80
N CYS A 210 0.48 -4.20 5.60
CA CYS A 210 1.71 -3.56 5.09
C CYS A 210 2.44 -4.40 4.02
N TYR A 211 2.30 -5.73 4.08
CA TYR A 211 2.92 -6.64 3.12
C TYR A 211 1.95 -7.19 2.05
N GLY A 212 0.69 -6.73 2.04
CA GLY A 212 -0.37 -7.20 1.15
C GLY A 212 -0.28 -6.62 -0.26
N ALA A 213 0.73 -7.02 -1.03
CA ALA A 213 0.93 -6.58 -2.42
C ALA A 213 0.91 -7.72 -3.45
N HIS A 214 0.75 -8.97 -3.02
CA HIS A 214 0.79 -10.13 -3.91
C HIS A 214 -0.17 -10.08 -5.10
N PRO A 215 -1.43 -9.62 -4.95
CA PRO A 215 -2.37 -9.59 -6.07
C PRO A 215 -2.05 -8.53 -7.14
N VAL A 216 -1.22 -7.53 -6.82
CA VAL A 216 -0.84 -6.44 -7.76
C VAL A 216 0.48 -6.71 -8.49
N PHE A 217 1.23 -7.74 -8.13
CA PHE A 217 2.47 -8.11 -8.84
C PHE A 217 2.27 -8.79 -10.21
N PRO A 218 1.21 -9.58 -10.50
CA PRO A 218 0.99 -10.12 -11.83
C PRO A 218 0.25 -9.12 -12.73
N THR A 219 1.01 -8.27 -13.43
CA THR A 219 0.59 -7.56 -14.65
C THR A 219 1.77 -7.32 -15.57
#